data_AF-A0A196MMA6-F1
#
_entry.id   AF-A0A196MMA6-F1
#
_cell.length_a   1.000
_cell.length_b   1.000
_cell.length_c   1.000
_cell.angle_alpha   90.00
_cell.angle_beta   90.00
_cell.angle_gamma   90.00
#
_symmetry.space_group_name_H-M   'P 1'
#
loop_
_entity.id
_entity.type
_entity.pdbx_description
1 polymer ?
#
loop_
_entity_poly.entity_id
_entity_poly.type
_entity_poly.pdbx_seq_one_letter_code
_entity_poly.pdbx_strand_id
1 'polypeptide(L)'
;MRSNIWLPIQASGVQKEFQQALYSYEMPHDHNFHFVTVGYFGPGYQTNLYRYDRDKVEGYEGEAVDIEECGMEQLTPGRTMVYEAGRDIHTQREPEAISVSLNLMCRPTRMTETPQFIFDVSTGRIAKGAGDLVSTRLLLLEFFRHVHDEDTVQLLADIAVDHRCVRTRAHALNILRDVRPDEGDFFEGKATLDAITLSKRTLAFGSGTRDHVTA
;
A
#
# COMPACT_ATOMS: atom_id res chain seq x y z
N MET A 1 -19.33 4.86 1.05
CA MET A 1 -19.70 3.49 0.64
C MET A 1 -19.23 3.26 -0.79
N ARG A 2 -18.84 2.04 -1.16
CA ARG A 2 -18.35 1.67 -2.50
C ARG A 2 -18.99 0.35 -2.92
N SER A 3 -19.42 0.25 -4.18
CA SER A 3 -19.80 -1.03 -4.79
C SER A 3 -18.62 -1.57 -5.58
N ASN A 4 -18.25 -2.82 -5.36
CA ASN A 4 -17.27 -3.52 -6.18
C ASN A 4 -17.99 -4.54 -7.05
N ILE A 5 -17.63 -4.56 -8.33
CA ILE A 5 -18.11 -5.55 -9.28
C ILE A 5 -16.96 -6.52 -9.54
N TRP A 6 -17.23 -7.80 -9.34
CA TRP A 6 -16.28 -8.90 -9.50
C TRP A 6 -16.70 -9.73 -10.69
N LEU A 7 -15.80 -9.87 -11.66
CA LEU A 7 -16.03 -10.68 -12.86
C LEU A 7 -15.14 -11.93 -12.84
N PRO A 8 -15.63 -13.07 -13.33
CA PRO A 8 -14.76 -14.18 -13.71
C PRO A 8 -13.83 -13.73 -14.84
N ILE A 9 -12.57 -14.18 -14.82
CA ILE A 9 -11.64 -13.92 -15.91
C ILE A 9 -11.85 -14.97 -16.99
N GLN A 10 -12.30 -14.52 -18.16
CA GLN A 10 -12.44 -15.35 -19.34
C GLN A 10 -11.29 -15.15 -20.34
N ALA A 11 -10.41 -14.19 -20.08
CA ALA A 11 -9.27 -13.86 -20.92
C ALA A 11 -8.08 -14.80 -20.70
N SER A 12 -7.13 -14.77 -21.64
CA SER A 12 -5.87 -15.53 -21.57
C SER A 12 -4.65 -14.63 -21.84
N GLY A 13 -3.47 -15.09 -21.45
CA GLY A 13 -2.21 -14.35 -21.62
C GLY A 13 -2.22 -12.98 -20.92
N VAL A 14 -1.67 -11.97 -21.60
CA VAL A 14 -1.53 -10.59 -21.07
C VAL A 14 -2.87 -9.98 -20.64
N GLN A 15 -3.98 -10.33 -21.31
CA GLN A 15 -5.30 -9.81 -20.94
C GLN A 15 -5.79 -10.38 -19.61
N LYS A 16 -5.42 -11.62 -19.29
CA LYS A 16 -5.71 -12.23 -17.97
C LYS A 16 -4.98 -11.46 -16.87
N GLU A 17 -3.67 -11.24 -17.04
CA GLU A 17 -2.85 -10.52 -16.06
C GLU A 17 -3.38 -9.11 -15.80
N PHE A 18 -3.76 -8.39 -16.87
CA PHE A 18 -4.38 -7.07 -16.75
C PHE A 18 -5.69 -7.12 -15.96
N GLN A 19 -6.56 -8.09 -16.22
CA GLN A 19 -7.82 -8.25 -15.48
C GLN A 19 -7.59 -8.66 -14.02
N GLN A 20 -6.63 -9.54 -13.74
CA GLN A 20 -6.24 -9.90 -12.38
C GLN A 20 -5.79 -8.66 -11.60
N ALA A 21 -4.94 -7.82 -12.20
CA ALA A 21 -4.51 -6.57 -11.58
C ALA A 21 -5.68 -5.59 -11.38
N LEU A 22 -6.55 -5.44 -12.38
CA LEU A 22 -7.72 -4.55 -12.34
C LEU A 22 -8.67 -4.86 -11.16
N TYR A 23 -8.87 -6.14 -10.88
CA TYR A 23 -9.72 -6.62 -9.79
C TYR A 23 -8.93 -6.97 -8.51
N SER A 24 -7.62 -6.70 -8.47
CA SER A 24 -6.74 -7.08 -7.36
C SER A 24 -6.82 -8.58 -7.00
N TYR A 25 -7.09 -9.46 -7.96
CA TYR A 25 -7.12 -10.89 -7.73
C TYR A 25 -5.73 -11.44 -7.47
N GLU A 26 -5.66 -12.43 -6.57
CA GLU A 26 -4.43 -13.12 -6.18
C GLU A 26 -3.32 -12.17 -5.68
N MET A 27 -3.73 -11.01 -5.13
CA MET A 27 -2.84 -9.97 -4.63
C MET A 27 -3.05 -9.81 -3.11
N PRO A 28 -2.26 -10.48 -2.26
CA PRO A 28 -2.37 -10.33 -0.81
C PRO A 28 -2.00 -8.90 -0.41
N HIS A 29 -2.92 -8.17 0.21
CA HIS A 29 -2.69 -6.79 0.62
C HIS A 29 -3.43 -6.47 1.92
N ASP A 30 -2.95 -5.44 2.61
CA ASP A 30 -3.64 -4.85 3.76
C ASP A 30 -4.34 -3.53 3.39
N HIS A 31 -4.96 -2.91 4.39
CA HIS A 31 -5.55 -1.59 4.30
C HIS A 31 -5.08 -0.71 5.46
N ASN A 32 -4.93 0.60 5.21
CA ASN A 32 -4.63 1.60 6.25
C ASN A 32 -5.92 2.24 6.82
N PHE A 33 -7.06 1.60 6.59
CA PHE A 33 -8.38 1.96 7.08
C PHE A 33 -9.18 0.71 7.41
N HIS A 34 -10.08 0.82 8.39
CA HIS A 34 -11.03 -0.24 8.67
C HIS A 34 -12.11 -0.25 7.60
N PHE A 35 -12.58 -1.43 7.21
CA PHE A 35 -13.78 -1.50 6.38
C PHE A 35 -14.61 -2.74 6.69
N VAL A 36 -15.90 -2.62 6.39
CA VAL A 36 -16.84 -3.73 6.39
C VAL A 36 -17.21 -4.01 4.95
N THR A 37 -17.19 -5.28 4.55
CA THR A 37 -17.71 -5.72 3.25
C THR A 37 -18.88 -6.65 3.45
N VAL A 38 -19.90 -6.52 2.61
CA VAL A 38 -21.07 -7.40 2.58
C VAL A 38 -21.28 -7.91 1.16
N GLY A 39 -21.54 -9.21 1.03
CA GLY A 39 -21.96 -9.80 -0.24
C GLY A 39 -23.36 -9.30 -0.60
N TYR A 40 -23.55 -8.82 -1.83
CA TYR A 40 -24.82 -8.24 -2.25
C TYR A 40 -25.51 -9.03 -3.37
N PHE A 41 -24.74 -9.46 -4.38
CA PHE A 41 -25.27 -10.18 -5.53
C PHE A 41 -24.26 -11.21 -6.06
N GLY A 42 -24.78 -12.27 -6.70
CA GLY A 42 -23.96 -13.33 -7.29
C GLY A 42 -23.44 -14.36 -6.28
N PRO A 43 -22.61 -15.32 -6.72
CA PRO A 43 -22.03 -16.34 -5.85
C PRO A 43 -21.01 -15.78 -4.83
N GLY A 44 -20.45 -14.59 -5.08
CA GLY A 44 -19.43 -13.97 -4.24
C GLY A 44 -18.02 -14.47 -4.56
N TYR A 45 -17.02 -13.64 -4.23
CA TYR A 45 -15.61 -14.02 -4.35
C TYR A 45 -15.14 -14.82 -3.14
N GLN A 46 -14.09 -15.62 -3.33
CA GLN A 46 -13.37 -16.26 -2.24
C GLN A 46 -12.18 -15.40 -1.80
N THR A 47 -11.87 -15.43 -0.51
CA THR A 47 -10.75 -14.69 0.08
C THR A 47 -9.95 -15.59 1.00
N ASN A 48 -8.63 -15.57 0.88
CA ASN A 48 -7.75 -16.06 1.93
C ASN A 48 -7.47 -14.93 2.90
N LEU A 49 -7.53 -15.23 4.20
CA LEU A 49 -7.36 -14.29 5.29
C LEU A 49 -6.07 -14.61 6.03
N TYR A 50 -5.30 -13.57 6.30
CA TYR A 50 -4.10 -13.63 7.12
C TYR A 50 -4.05 -12.44 8.07
N ARG A 51 -3.20 -12.54 9.08
CA ARG A 51 -2.93 -11.45 10.02
C ARG A 51 -1.46 -11.17 10.15
N TYR A 52 -1.16 -9.90 10.42
CA TYR A 52 0.17 -9.45 10.80
C TYR A 52 0.06 -8.32 11.82
N ASP A 53 1.21 -7.93 12.39
CA ASP A 53 1.31 -6.85 13.36
C ASP A 53 2.12 -5.69 12.76
N ARG A 54 1.41 -4.64 12.34
CA ARG A 54 2.03 -3.46 11.72
C ARG A 54 2.99 -2.71 12.63
N ASP A 55 2.79 -2.74 13.95
CA ASP A 55 3.68 -2.01 14.87
C ASP A 55 5.07 -2.66 14.95
N LYS A 56 5.24 -3.87 14.42
CA LYS A 56 6.51 -4.59 14.30
C LYS A 56 7.18 -4.44 12.94
N VAL A 57 6.65 -3.59 12.06
CA VAL A 57 7.05 -3.47 10.66
C VAL A 57 7.43 -2.03 10.30
N GLU A 58 8.62 -1.83 9.73
CA GLU A 58 9.13 -0.53 9.25
C GLU A 58 8.50 -0.12 7.90
N GLY A 59 8.21 -1.09 7.04
CA GLY A 59 7.55 -0.96 5.75
C GLY A 59 8.47 -0.84 4.54
N TYR A 60 9.57 -1.57 4.46
CA TYR A 60 10.46 -1.55 3.28
C TYR A 60 10.32 -2.81 2.41
N GLU A 61 10.73 -2.73 1.14
CA GLU A 61 10.61 -3.87 0.23
C GLU A 61 11.51 -5.03 0.67
N GLY A 62 10.94 -6.24 0.69
CA GLY A 62 11.63 -7.43 1.18
C GLY A 62 11.80 -7.47 2.70
N GLU A 63 11.10 -6.62 3.46
CA GLU A 63 11.04 -6.78 4.91
C GLU A 63 10.34 -8.09 5.29
N ALA A 64 10.90 -8.83 6.24
CA ALA A 64 10.29 -10.05 6.77
C ALA A 64 9.16 -9.68 7.74
N VAL A 65 8.02 -10.37 7.60
CA VAL A 65 6.80 -10.13 8.37
C VAL A 65 6.31 -11.47 8.91
N ASP A 66 5.94 -11.49 10.18
CA ASP A 66 5.27 -12.62 10.80
C ASP A 66 3.80 -12.62 10.33
N ILE A 67 3.43 -13.61 9.52
CA ILE A 67 2.10 -13.73 8.89
C ILE A 67 1.40 -14.99 9.42
N GLU A 68 0.25 -14.79 10.04
CA GLU A 68 -0.61 -15.85 10.55
C GLU A 68 -1.73 -16.16 9.55
N GLU A 69 -1.83 -17.41 9.07
CA GLU A 69 -2.95 -17.84 8.23
C GLU A 69 -4.21 -18.02 9.08
N CYS A 70 -5.28 -17.31 8.69
CA CYS A 70 -6.57 -17.31 9.40
C CYS A 70 -7.64 -18.14 8.68
N GLY A 71 -7.35 -18.63 7.48
CA GLY A 71 -8.23 -19.51 6.70
C GLY A 71 -8.80 -18.85 5.44
N MET A 72 -9.93 -19.37 4.97
CA MET A 72 -10.56 -18.96 3.72
C MET A 72 -12.07 -18.76 3.92
N GLU A 73 -12.61 -17.74 3.28
CA GLU A 73 -14.02 -17.37 3.35
C GLU A 73 -14.59 -17.13 1.94
N GLN A 74 -15.90 -17.25 1.79
CA GLN A 74 -16.62 -16.85 0.59
C GLN A 74 -17.66 -15.78 0.92
N LEU A 75 -17.61 -14.65 0.19
CA LEU A 75 -18.49 -13.51 0.45
C LEU A 75 -19.85 -13.67 -0.25
N THR A 76 -20.63 -14.65 0.18
CA THR A 76 -21.99 -14.89 -0.33
C THR A 76 -22.96 -13.74 0.03
N PRO A 77 -24.11 -13.60 -0.66
CA PRO A 77 -25.09 -12.56 -0.33
C PRO A 77 -25.51 -12.57 1.15
N GLY A 78 -25.41 -11.40 1.80
CA GLY A 78 -25.68 -11.23 3.24
C GLY A 78 -24.50 -11.60 4.16
N ARG A 79 -23.50 -12.36 3.69
CA ARG A 79 -22.27 -12.60 4.45
C ARG A 79 -21.55 -11.27 4.62
N THR A 80 -21.09 -11.01 5.84
CA THR A 80 -20.39 -9.77 6.20
C THR A 80 -19.03 -10.12 6.79
N MET A 81 -18.00 -9.39 6.37
CA MET A 81 -16.65 -9.48 6.92
C MET A 81 -16.16 -8.09 7.35
N VAL A 82 -15.37 -8.04 8.42
CA VAL A 82 -14.75 -6.82 8.94
C VAL A 82 -13.25 -6.97 8.80
N TYR A 83 -12.61 -5.93 8.28
CA TYR A 83 -11.16 -5.87 8.12
C TYR A 83 -10.61 -4.73 8.97
N GLU A 84 -9.62 -5.06 9.79
CA GLU A 84 -8.88 -4.17 10.66
C GLU A 84 -7.66 -3.56 9.94
N ALA A 85 -7.54 -2.24 10.01
CA ALA A 85 -6.43 -1.50 9.41
C ALA A 85 -5.09 -1.97 9.96
N GLY A 86 -4.11 -2.22 9.08
CA GLY A 86 -2.77 -2.63 9.46
C GLY A 86 -2.70 -3.97 10.21
N ARG A 87 -3.74 -4.80 10.11
CA ARG A 87 -3.78 -6.10 10.79
C ARG A 87 -4.21 -7.23 9.87
N ASP A 88 -5.30 -7.04 9.15
CA ASP A 88 -5.81 -8.08 8.25
C ASP A 88 -5.20 -7.93 6.85
N ILE A 89 -4.60 -9.02 6.37
CA ILE A 89 -4.17 -9.20 4.98
C ILE A 89 -5.21 -10.08 4.31
N HIS A 90 -5.61 -9.75 3.10
CA HIS A 90 -6.58 -10.54 2.35
C HIS A 90 -6.22 -10.61 0.87
N THR A 91 -6.65 -11.70 0.25
CA THR A 91 -6.61 -11.90 -1.20
C THR A 91 -8.03 -11.99 -1.73
N GLN A 92 -8.21 -11.75 -3.03
CA GLN A 92 -9.47 -12.04 -3.70
C GLN A 92 -9.21 -13.06 -4.81
N ARG A 93 -10.11 -14.02 -4.94
CA ARG A 93 -10.15 -14.93 -6.09
C ARG A 93 -11.38 -14.61 -6.91
N GLU A 94 -11.28 -14.84 -8.21
CA GLU A 94 -12.41 -14.63 -9.11
C GLU A 94 -13.64 -15.45 -8.69
N PRO A 95 -14.85 -14.89 -8.79
CA PRO A 95 -16.08 -15.63 -8.54
C PRO A 95 -16.45 -16.50 -9.76
N GLU A 96 -17.29 -17.51 -9.56
CA GLU A 96 -17.81 -18.36 -10.67
C GLU A 96 -18.67 -17.58 -11.67
N ALA A 97 -19.31 -16.50 -11.23
CA ALA A 97 -20.14 -15.61 -12.02
C ALA A 97 -20.09 -14.18 -11.49
N ILE A 98 -20.59 -13.22 -12.27
CA ILE A 98 -20.65 -11.80 -11.86
C ILE A 98 -21.20 -11.67 -10.44
N SER A 99 -20.43 -11.01 -9.59
CA SER A 99 -20.75 -10.81 -8.18
C SER A 99 -20.57 -9.36 -7.77
N VAL A 100 -21.32 -8.92 -6.77
CA VAL A 100 -21.24 -7.55 -6.25
C VAL A 100 -21.09 -7.59 -4.74
N SER A 101 -20.14 -6.81 -4.23
CA SER A 101 -19.99 -6.56 -2.78
C SER A 101 -20.13 -5.08 -2.49
N LEU A 102 -20.64 -4.74 -1.31
CA LEU A 102 -20.73 -3.37 -0.83
C LEU A 102 -19.73 -3.16 0.30
N ASN A 103 -18.85 -2.17 0.15
CA ASN A 103 -17.85 -1.80 1.13
C ASN A 103 -18.22 -0.50 1.85
N LEU A 104 -18.24 -0.54 3.17
CA LEU A 104 -18.26 0.63 4.04
C LEU A 104 -16.85 0.84 4.59
N MET A 105 -16.16 1.86 4.06
CA MET A 105 -14.78 2.19 4.44
C MET A 105 -14.77 3.35 5.44
N CYS A 106 -14.16 3.13 6.61
CA CYS A 106 -13.95 4.15 7.63
C CYS A 106 -12.62 4.84 7.37
N ARG A 107 -12.63 5.98 6.68
CA ARG A 107 -11.41 6.69 6.26
C ARG A 107 -10.92 7.66 7.35
N PRO A 108 -9.85 7.35 8.11
CA PRO A 108 -9.33 8.29 9.10
C PRO A 108 -8.62 9.48 8.42
N THR A 109 -8.55 10.61 9.12
CA THR A 109 -7.87 11.82 8.64
C THR A 109 -6.37 11.59 8.38
N ARG A 110 -5.76 10.61 9.04
CA ARG A 110 -4.33 10.28 8.94
C ARG A 110 -3.99 9.19 7.91
N MET A 111 -4.89 8.84 6.99
CA MET A 111 -4.60 7.90 5.90
C MET A 111 -3.41 8.31 5.02
N THR A 112 -3.04 9.59 5.03
CA THR A 112 -1.88 10.13 4.30
C THR A 112 -0.55 9.91 5.02
N GLU A 113 -0.55 9.31 6.21
CA GLU A 113 0.65 9.09 7.03
C GLU A 113 1.07 7.62 7.07
N THR A 114 0.12 6.69 6.94
CA THR A 114 0.35 5.24 7.04
C THR A 114 0.20 4.60 5.66
N PRO A 115 1.21 3.89 5.12
CA PRO A 115 1.06 3.22 3.83
C PRO A 115 0.29 1.90 3.94
N GLN A 116 -0.07 1.35 2.79
CA GLN A 116 -0.59 0.02 2.56
C GLN A 116 0.47 -0.80 1.82
N PHE A 117 0.44 -2.11 2.02
CA PHE A 117 1.43 -3.05 1.49
C PHE A 117 0.78 -4.19 0.73
N ILE A 118 1.52 -4.67 -0.25
CA ILE A 118 1.28 -5.95 -0.91
C ILE A 118 2.31 -6.94 -0.37
N PHE A 119 1.85 -8.13 -0.01
CA PHE A 119 2.64 -9.16 0.67
C PHE A 119 2.89 -10.35 -0.25
N ASP A 120 4.08 -10.91 -0.14
CA ASP A 120 4.32 -12.29 -0.51
C ASP A 120 4.10 -13.15 0.74
N VAL A 121 2.88 -13.70 0.84
CA VAL A 121 2.48 -14.56 1.97
C VAL A 121 3.21 -15.91 1.97
N SER A 122 3.79 -16.33 0.85
CA SER A 122 4.54 -17.60 0.77
C SER A 122 5.93 -17.50 1.38
N THR A 123 6.55 -16.31 1.30
CA THR A 123 7.88 -16.04 1.86
C THR A 123 7.83 -15.18 3.13
N GLY A 124 6.64 -14.75 3.56
CA GLY A 124 6.45 -13.92 4.75
C GLY A 124 7.09 -12.55 4.60
N ARG A 125 6.86 -11.86 3.48
CA ARG A 125 7.57 -10.61 3.14
C ARG A 125 6.66 -9.53 2.59
N ILE A 126 7.05 -8.26 2.79
CA ILE A 126 6.50 -7.15 2.02
C ILE A 126 7.07 -7.21 0.60
N ALA A 127 6.20 -7.41 -0.38
CA ALA A 127 6.59 -7.42 -1.78
C ALA A 127 6.81 -5.99 -2.30
N LYS A 128 5.86 -5.08 -2.04
CA LYS A 128 5.90 -3.68 -2.45
C LYS A 128 4.86 -2.83 -1.72
N GLY A 129 4.87 -1.52 -1.95
CA GLY A 129 3.80 -0.63 -1.50
C GLY A 129 2.54 -0.80 -2.37
N ALA A 130 1.37 -0.55 -1.80
CA ALA A 130 0.13 -0.47 -2.58
C ALA A 130 -0.07 0.95 -3.14
N GLY A 131 -0.99 1.10 -4.10
CA GLY A 131 -1.36 2.36 -4.74
C GLY A 131 -2.14 3.33 -3.84
N ASP A 132 -1.50 3.87 -2.79
CA ASP A 132 -2.09 4.78 -1.82
C ASP A 132 -1.58 6.23 -1.92
N LEU A 133 -2.06 7.11 -1.04
CA LEU A 133 -1.68 8.53 -1.02
C LEU A 133 -0.25 8.77 -0.52
N VAL A 134 0.30 7.87 0.30
CA VAL A 134 1.71 7.91 0.70
C VAL A 134 2.58 7.59 -0.51
N SER A 135 2.34 6.46 -1.19
CA SER A 135 3.04 6.04 -2.41
C SER A 135 2.97 7.11 -3.50
N THR A 136 1.79 7.70 -3.74
CA THR A 136 1.63 8.79 -4.71
C THR A 136 2.49 10.00 -4.36
N ARG A 137 2.56 10.37 -3.08
CA ARG A 137 3.40 11.48 -2.62
C ARG A 137 4.88 11.16 -2.76
N LEU A 138 5.32 9.95 -2.44
CA LEU A 138 6.72 9.54 -2.60
C LEU A 138 7.12 9.57 -4.08
N LEU A 139 6.27 9.05 -4.98
CA LEU A 139 6.50 9.12 -6.43
C LEU A 139 6.66 10.56 -6.93
N LEU A 140 5.86 11.49 -6.40
CA LEU A 140 5.99 12.92 -6.75
C LEU A 140 7.34 13.50 -6.28
N LEU A 141 7.78 13.16 -5.06
CA LEU A 141 9.08 13.61 -4.57
C LEU A 141 10.24 13.02 -5.38
N GLU A 142 10.14 11.77 -5.82
CA GLU A 142 11.17 11.11 -6.63
C GLU A 142 11.46 11.86 -7.94
N PHE A 143 10.48 12.59 -8.49
CA PHE A 143 10.70 13.48 -9.63
C PHE A 143 11.75 14.56 -9.35
N PHE A 144 11.80 15.09 -8.12
CA PHE A 144 12.76 16.12 -7.71
C PHE A 144 14.20 15.61 -7.64
N ARG A 145 14.43 14.29 -7.60
CA ARG A 145 15.79 13.75 -7.78
C ARG A 145 16.37 14.11 -9.15
N HIS A 146 15.51 14.24 -10.15
CA HIS A 146 15.90 14.44 -11.55
C HIS A 146 15.74 15.89 -12.02
N VAL A 147 14.76 16.60 -11.46
CA VAL A 147 14.44 17.99 -11.83
C VAL A 147 14.31 18.83 -10.56
N HIS A 148 15.33 19.62 -10.26
CA HIS A 148 15.39 20.46 -9.07
C HIS A 148 16.20 21.75 -9.30
N ASP A 149 15.97 22.69 -8.40
CA ASP A 149 16.73 23.92 -8.17
C ASP A 149 16.95 24.13 -6.66
N GLU A 150 17.51 25.27 -6.26
CA GLU A 150 17.77 25.56 -4.84
C GLU A 150 16.47 25.65 -4.00
N ASP A 151 15.38 26.15 -4.57
CA ASP A 151 14.09 26.23 -3.89
C ASP A 151 13.54 24.81 -3.62
N THR A 152 13.71 23.90 -4.58
CA THR A 152 13.37 22.48 -4.44
C THR A 152 14.20 21.80 -3.35
N VAL A 153 15.50 22.08 -3.28
CA VAL A 153 16.39 21.55 -2.23
C VAL A 153 15.95 22.05 -0.85
N GLN A 154 15.64 23.34 -0.71
CA GLN A 154 15.14 23.89 0.56
C GLN A 154 13.80 23.26 0.96
N LEU A 155 12.87 23.09 0.02
CA LEU A 155 11.59 22.40 0.26
C LEU A 155 11.81 20.95 0.75
N LEU A 156 12.70 20.21 0.10
CA LEU A 156 13.03 18.84 0.52
C LEU A 156 13.65 18.81 1.92
N ALA A 157 14.50 19.79 2.25
CA ALA A 157 15.09 19.92 3.59
C ALA A 157 14.02 20.18 4.66
N ASP A 158 13.07 21.07 4.38
CA ASP A 158 11.95 21.35 5.29
C ASP A 158 11.07 20.10 5.48
N ILE A 159 10.79 19.37 4.39
CA ILE A 159 10.06 18.10 4.43
C ILE A 159 10.81 17.07 5.27
N ALA A 160 12.12 16.91 5.08
CA ALA A 160 12.95 15.93 5.79
C ALA A 160 12.95 16.14 7.32
N VAL A 161 12.73 17.38 7.77
CA VAL A 161 12.72 17.74 9.19
C VAL A 161 11.33 17.58 9.81
N ASP A 162 10.28 18.17 9.23
CA ASP A 162 9.02 18.41 9.95
C ASP A 162 7.79 17.68 9.37
N HIS A 163 7.91 17.00 8.23
CA HIS A 163 6.73 16.35 7.65
C HIS A 163 6.20 15.22 8.57
N ARG A 164 4.88 15.20 8.81
CA ARG A 164 4.24 14.28 9.78
C ARG A 164 4.44 12.79 9.47
N CYS A 165 4.55 12.43 8.19
CA CYS A 165 4.85 11.07 7.74
C CYS A 165 6.36 10.81 7.67
N VAL A 166 6.87 9.89 8.51
CA VAL A 166 8.28 9.49 8.55
C VAL A 166 8.81 9.00 7.20
N ARG A 167 7.99 8.29 6.42
CA ARG A 167 8.39 7.80 5.09
C ARG A 167 8.66 8.94 4.11
N THR A 168 7.86 10.00 4.20
CA THR A 168 8.05 11.21 3.39
C THR A 168 9.30 11.95 3.81
N ARG A 169 9.58 12.04 5.13
CA ARG A 169 10.84 12.58 5.63
C ARG A 169 12.05 11.77 5.14
N ALA A 170 11.99 10.45 5.31
CA ALA A 170 13.03 9.51 4.92
C ALA A 170 13.33 9.57 3.41
N HIS A 171 12.29 9.64 2.59
CA HIS A 171 12.45 9.72 1.14
C HIS A 171 13.03 11.08 0.69
N ALA A 172 12.56 12.19 1.28
CA ALA A 172 13.14 13.51 1.02
C ALA A 172 14.63 13.56 1.41
N LEU A 173 14.99 13.00 2.57
CA LEU A 173 16.39 12.88 3.01
C LEU A 173 17.22 12.02 2.04
N ASN A 174 16.65 10.91 1.55
CA ASN A 174 17.32 10.07 0.56
C ASN A 174 17.57 10.84 -0.76
N ILE A 175 16.60 11.64 -1.22
CA ILE A 175 16.78 12.49 -2.42
C ILE A 175 17.85 13.55 -2.17
N LEU A 176 17.84 14.22 -1.02
CA LEU A 176 18.84 15.24 -0.66
C LEU A 176 20.27 14.72 -0.70
N ARG A 177 20.52 13.50 -0.21
CA ARG A 177 21.84 12.85 -0.26
C ARG A 177 22.33 12.63 -1.69
N ASP A 178 21.43 12.41 -2.64
CA ASP A 178 21.78 12.20 -4.04
C ASP A 178 22.00 13.52 -4.78
N VAL A 179 21.16 14.55 -4.52
CA VAL A 179 21.26 15.85 -5.23
C VAL A 179 22.28 16.81 -4.61
N ARG A 180 22.67 16.60 -3.35
CA ARG A 180 23.69 17.37 -2.61
C ARG A 180 24.59 16.42 -1.79
N PRO A 181 25.39 15.57 -2.45
CA PRO A 181 26.19 14.54 -1.77
C PRO A 181 27.19 15.13 -0.75
N ASP A 182 27.75 16.31 -1.03
CA ASP A 182 28.70 16.98 -0.14
C ASP A 182 28.05 17.55 1.14
N GLU A 183 26.72 17.67 1.17
CA GLU A 183 25.94 18.20 2.30
C GLU A 183 25.12 17.09 3.00
N GLY A 184 25.32 15.82 2.64
CA GLY A 184 24.56 14.70 3.18
C GLY A 184 24.54 14.67 4.72
N ASP A 185 25.71 14.80 5.35
CA ASP A 185 25.85 14.80 6.82
C ASP A 185 25.12 15.99 7.48
N PHE A 186 25.06 17.14 6.80
CA PHE A 186 24.34 18.31 7.30
C PHE A 186 22.83 18.07 7.33
N PHE A 187 22.27 17.47 6.27
CA PHE A 187 20.85 17.11 6.23
C PHE A 187 20.52 15.99 7.22
N GLU A 188 21.39 14.99 7.35
CA GLU A 188 21.24 13.94 8.37
C GLU A 188 21.23 14.50 9.79
N GLY A 189 22.13 15.44 10.10
CA GLY A 189 22.22 16.07 11.42
C GLY A 189 20.95 16.83 11.85
N LYS A 190 20.07 17.15 10.90
CA LYS A 190 18.77 17.79 11.15
C LYS A 190 17.60 16.82 11.17
N ALA A 191 17.77 15.60 10.65
CA ALA A 191 16.71 14.62 10.52
C ALA A 191 16.49 13.83 11.82
N THR A 192 15.30 13.27 11.94
CA THR A 192 14.94 12.36 13.03
C THR A 192 15.56 10.97 12.82
N LEU A 193 15.89 10.26 13.91
CA LEU A 193 16.57 8.96 13.82
C LEU A 193 15.77 7.91 13.03
N ASP A 194 14.44 7.95 13.13
CA ASP A 194 13.53 7.08 12.37
C ASP A 194 13.63 7.35 10.86
N ALA A 195 13.65 8.62 10.45
CA ALA A 195 13.83 9.03 9.06
C ALA A 195 15.23 8.67 8.53
N ILE A 196 16.29 8.85 9.33
CA ILE A 196 17.65 8.45 8.96
C ILE A 196 17.74 6.94 8.76
N THR A 197 17.16 6.16 9.67
CA THR A 197 17.18 4.69 9.59
C THR A 197 16.45 4.20 8.35
N LEU A 198 15.25 4.73 8.14
CA LEU A 198 14.40 4.31 7.04
C LEU A 198 14.89 4.80 5.66
N SER A 199 15.57 5.96 5.59
CA SER A 199 16.13 6.50 4.32
C SER A 199 17.26 5.65 3.73
N LYS A 200 17.80 4.71 4.51
CA LYS A 200 18.83 3.73 4.09
C LYS A 200 18.22 2.44 3.54
N ARG A 201 16.89 2.33 3.50
CA ARG A 201 16.14 1.18 2.97
C ARG A 201 15.45 1.55 1.66
N THR A 202 15.18 0.55 0.82
CA THR A 202 14.26 0.70 -0.32
C THR A 202 12.83 0.74 0.21
N LEU A 203 12.27 1.94 0.31
CA LEU A 203 10.88 2.12 0.74
C LEU A 203 9.94 1.33 -0.17
N ALA A 204 9.01 0.58 0.42
CA ALA A 204 7.91 -0.02 -0.33
C ALA A 204 7.00 1.09 -0.89
N PHE A 205 7.02 1.30 -2.20
CA PHE A 205 6.16 2.26 -2.90
C PHE A 205 5.35 1.56 -4.00
N GLY A 206 4.08 1.93 -4.13
CA GLY A 206 3.23 1.44 -5.23
C GLY A 206 3.43 2.29 -6.48
N SER A 207 3.38 1.67 -7.65
CA SER A 207 3.21 2.42 -8.91
C SER A 207 1.86 3.14 -8.83
N GLY A 208 1.83 4.45 -9.07
CA GLY A 208 0.65 5.32 -8.89
C GLY A 208 -0.61 4.96 -9.71
N THR A 209 -0.60 3.85 -10.43
CA THR A 209 -1.82 3.14 -10.81
C THR A 209 -2.53 2.75 -9.52
N ARG A 210 -3.62 3.47 -9.19
CA ARG A 210 -4.52 3.01 -8.12
C ARG A 210 -4.89 1.56 -8.44
N ASP A 211 -4.36 0.60 -7.68
CA ASP A 211 -4.78 -0.81 -7.72
C ASP A 211 -6.26 -0.97 -7.33
N HIS A 212 -6.91 0.14 -6.98
CA HIS A 212 -8.34 0.30 -6.90
C HIS A 212 -8.79 1.31 -7.96
N VAL A 213 -9.14 0.77 -9.12
CA VAL A 213 -9.75 1.50 -10.23
C VAL A 213 -10.81 2.44 -9.68
N THR A 214 -10.57 3.72 -9.92
CA THR A 214 -11.54 4.80 -9.76
C THR A 214 -12.81 4.49 -10.53
N ALA A 215 -13.93 4.44 -9.81
CA ALA A 215 -15.18 4.98 -10.32
C ALA A 215 -15.20 6.49 -10.02
#